data_AF-A0A8X6L0A0-F1
#
_entry.id   AF-A0A8X6L0A0-F1
#
_cell.length_a   1.000
_cell.length_b   1.000
_cell.length_c   1.000
_cell.angle_alpha   90.00
_cell.angle_beta   90.00
_cell.angle_gamma   90.00
#
_symmetry.space_group_name_H-M   'P 1'
#
loop_
_entity.id
_entity.type
_entity.pdbx_description
1 polymer ?
#
loop_
_entity_poly.entity_id
_entity_poly.type
_entity_poly.pdbx_seq_one_letter_code
_entity_poly.pdbx_strand_id
1 'polypeptide(L)'
;MIYKTPIETPELILKEFADVFTGTGRLKIIVKIKLKENSASHVVAPSKVSLAIHNKVEEELNNMVEAGIISKVAEPTKWVSIMVVIDTPKKLKICFDPRPLNEAIQRPH
;
A
#
# COMPACT_ATOMS: atom_id res chain seq x y z
N MET A 1 20.27 1.95 -34.56
CA MET A 1 19.65 2.59 -33.37
C MET A 1 19.06 3.91 -33.85
N ILE A 2 17.74 4.05 -33.85
CA ILE A 2 17.07 5.28 -34.28
C ILE A 2 17.08 6.20 -33.07
N TYR A 3 17.93 7.24 -33.08
CA TYR A 3 17.84 8.30 -32.09
C TYR A 3 16.52 9.03 -32.33
N LYS A 4 15.56 8.90 -31.41
CA LYS A 4 14.37 9.75 -31.41
C LYS A 4 14.84 11.20 -31.25
N THR A 5 14.34 12.09 -32.10
CA THR A 5 14.54 13.54 -32.00
C THR A 5 14.16 14.00 -30.59
N PRO A 6 14.93 14.91 -29.95
CA PRO A 6 14.59 15.40 -28.61
C PRO A 6 13.17 15.96 -28.61
N ILE A 7 12.39 15.56 -27.62
CA ILE A 7 11.04 16.08 -27.42
C ILE A 7 11.21 17.43 -26.71
N GLU A 8 11.02 18.52 -27.44
CA GLU A 8 11.40 19.86 -26.95
C GLU A 8 10.32 20.56 -26.12
N THR A 9 9.07 20.08 -26.14
CA THR A 9 7.96 20.72 -25.42
C THR A 9 7.34 19.82 -24.34
N PRO A 10 6.95 20.39 -23.17
CA PRO A 10 6.31 19.63 -22.08
C PRO A 10 5.07 18.85 -22.50
N GLU A 11 4.27 19.39 -23.42
CA GLU A 11 3.03 18.78 -23.91
C GLU A 11 3.28 17.45 -24.63
N LEU A 12 4.34 17.41 -25.46
CA LEU A 12 4.72 16.20 -26.18
C LEU A 12 5.27 15.13 -25.22
N ILE A 13 5.98 15.54 -24.17
CA ILE A 13 6.47 14.63 -23.11
C ILE A 13 5.30 14.01 -22.35
N LEU A 14 4.33 14.84 -21.92
CA LEU A 14 3.14 14.36 -21.22
C LEU A 14 2.30 13.42 -22.09
N LYS A 15 2.26 13.67 -23.40
CA LYS A 15 1.57 12.80 -24.35
C LYS A 15 2.29 11.48 -24.59
N GLU A 16 3.62 11.51 -24.75
CA GLU A 16 4.42 10.30 -25.02
C GLU A 16 4.51 9.38 -23.80
N PHE A 17 4.64 9.95 -22.60
CA PHE A 17 4.80 9.21 -21.35
C PHE A 17 3.54 9.30 -20.46
N ALA A 18 2.37 9.40 -21.08
CA ALA A 18 1.10 9.53 -20.36
C ALA A 18 0.90 8.38 -19.35
N ASP A 19 1.37 7.18 -19.67
CA ASP A 19 1.35 6.00 -18.80
C ASP A 19 2.12 6.22 -17.49
N VAL A 20 3.25 6.95 -17.53
CA VAL A 20 4.07 7.27 -16.35
C VAL A 20 3.33 8.20 -15.38
N PHE A 21 2.43 9.05 -15.89
CA PHE A 21 1.69 10.03 -15.11
C PHE A 21 0.29 9.56 -14.67
N THR A 22 -0.05 8.29 -14.91
CA THR A 22 -1.36 7.74 -14.53
C THR A 22 -1.27 6.60 -13.52
N GLY A 23 -2.19 6.59 -12.56
CA GLY A 23 -2.30 5.54 -11.55
C GLY A 23 -1.16 5.50 -10.54
N THR A 24 -1.05 4.38 -9.81
CA THR A 24 -0.02 4.16 -8.77
C THR A 24 1.24 3.48 -9.31
N GLY A 25 1.15 2.85 -10.49
CA GLY A 25 2.19 2.00 -11.04
C GLY A 25 2.38 0.68 -10.26
N ARG A 26 3.14 -0.25 -10.85
CA ARG A 26 3.49 -1.53 -10.20
C ARG A 26 4.88 -1.98 -10.64
N LEU A 27 5.78 -2.12 -9.68
CA LEU A 27 7.08 -2.75 -9.94
C LEU A 27 6.86 -4.25 -10.21
N LYS A 28 7.49 -4.76 -11.26
CA LYS A 28 7.43 -6.19 -11.65
C LYS A 28 8.33 -7.08 -10.78
N ILE A 29 8.82 -6.56 -9.66
CA ILE A 29 9.74 -7.24 -8.75
C ILE A 29 8.95 -7.74 -7.55
N ILE A 30 9.17 -9.00 -7.18
CA ILE A 30 8.62 -9.57 -5.96
C ILE A 30 9.62 -9.35 -4.83
N VAL A 31 9.19 -8.63 -3.79
CA VAL A 31 9.98 -8.40 -2.59
C VAL A 31 9.65 -9.47 -1.55
N LYS A 32 10.66 -10.22 -1.12
CA LYS A 32 10.54 -11.18 -0.01
C LYS A 32 11.05 -10.53 1.28
N ILE A 33 10.17 -10.33 2.25
CA ILE A 33 10.52 -9.81 3.57
C ILE A 33 11.05 -10.97 4.43
N LYS A 34 12.30 -10.88 4.90
CA LYS A 34 12.89 -11.85 5.82
C LYS A 34 12.68 -11.41 7.26
N LEU A 35 12.29 -12.35 8.11
CA LEU A 35 12.17 -12.13 9.55
C LEU A 35 13.43 -12.64 10.26
N LYS A 36 13.76 -12.03 11.41
CA LYS A 36 14.79 -12.51 12.32
C LYS A 36 14.46 -13.92 12.81
N GLU A 37 15.48 -14.73 13.02
CA GLU A 37 15.34 -16.05 13.64
C GLU A 37 14.65 -15.91 15.01
N ASN A 38 13.72 -16.82 15.31
CA ASN A 38 12.93 -16.83 16.54
C ASN A 38 12.05 -15.59 16.79
N SER A 39 11.70 -14.84 15.74
CA SER A 39 10.70 -13.77 15.86
C SER A 39 9.33 -14.33 16.29
N ALA A 40 8.77 -13.73 17.34
CA ALA A 40 7.44 -14.09 17.83
C ALA A 40 6.36 -13.64 16.83
N SER A 41 5.33 -14.46 16.64
CA SER A 41 4.11 -14.06 15.93
C SER A 41 3.43 -12.90 16.66
N HIS A 42 2.83 -11.99 15.90
CA HIS A 42 2.14 -10.82 16.44
C HIS A 42 0.72 -10.76 15.90
N VAL A 43 -0.27 -10.93 16.78
CA VAL A 43 -1.69 -10.84 16.42
C VAL A 43 -2.36 -9.87 17.37
N VAL A 44 -2.96 -8.82 16.83
CA VAL A 44 -3.69 -7.80 17.58
C VAL A 44 -5.18 -7.89 17.28
N ALA A 45 -6.00 -7.57 18.28
CA ALA A 45 -7.44 -7.47 18.10
C ALA A 45 -7.80 -6.39 17.05
N PRO A 46 -8.90 -6.58 16.28
CA PRO A 46 -9.36 -5.58 15.33
C PRO A 46 -9.63 -4.22 15.97
N SER A 47 -9.30 -3.14 15.26
CA SER A 47 -9.63 -1.77 15.68
C SER A 47 -11.12 -1.48 15.49
N LYS A 48 -11.71 -0.74 16.42
CA LYS A 48 -13.10 -0.25 16.27
C LYS A 48 -13.13 0.97 15.35
N VAL A 49 -13.99 0.94 14.34
CA VAL A 49 -14.26 2.07 13.47
C VAL A 49 -15.54 2.76 13.94
N SER A 50 -15.52 4.10 14.05
CA SER A 50 -16.72 4.87 14.40
C SER A 50 -17.79 4.70 13.33
N LEU A 51 -19.04 4.54 13.76
CA LEU A 51 -20.18 4.33 12.86
C LEU A 51 -20.30 5.45 11.81
N ALA A 52 -19.99 6.69 12.18
CA ALA A 52 -20.07 7.85 11.28
C ALA A 52 -19.13 7.78 10.07
N ILE A 53 -18.04 7.01 10.16
CA ILE A 53 -17.04 6.87 9.09
C ILE A 53 -16.96 5.45 8.54
N HIS A 54 -17.79 4.52 9.03
CA HIS A 54 -17.74 3.10 8.63
C HIS A 54 -17.81 2.92 7.11
N ASN A 55 -18.81 3.53 6.47
CA ASN A 55 -19.00 3.42 5.02
C ASN A 55 -17.82 4.01 4.24
N LYS A 56 -17.23 5.12 4.72
CA LYS A 56 -16.05 5.73 4.09
C LYS A 56 -14.82 4.83 4.18
N VAL A 57 -14.65 4.14 5.31
CA VAL A 57 -13.55 3.17 5.49
C VAL A 57 -13.74 1.97 4.57
N GLU A 58 -14.97 1.44 4.48
CA GLU A 58 -15.30 0.33 3.59
C GLU A 58 -15.05 0.69 2.11
N GLU A 59 -15.49 1.87 1.67
CA GLU A 59 -15.25 2.38 0.32
C GLU A 59 -13.74 2.49 0.01
N GLU A 60 -12.95 3.08 0.91
CA GLU A 60 -11.49 3.18 0.68
C GLU A 60 -10.80 1.80 0.67
N LEU A 61 -11.23 0.85 1.51
CA LEU A 61 -10.73 -0.53 1.45
C LEU A 61 -11.06 -1.19 0.11
N ASN A 62 -12.29 -1.04 -0.38
CA ASN A 62 -12.71 -1.58 -1.67
C ASN A 62 -11.90 -0.95 -2.82
N ASN A 63 -11.70 0.37 -2.82
CA ASN A 63 -10.85 1.06 -3.78
C ASN A 63 -9.42 0.50 -3.79
N MET A 64 -8.85 0.21 -2.62
CA MET A 64 -7.51 -0.39 -2.52
C MET A 64 -7.46 -1.84 -3.03
N VAL A 65 -8.54 -2.62 -2.84
CA VAL A 65 -8.66 -3.99 -3.40
C VAL A 65 -8.77 -3.94 -4.92
N GLU A 66 -9.63 -3.07 -5.47
CA GLU A 66 -9.83 -2.88 -6.91
C GLU A 66 -8.55 -2.38 -7.59
N ALA A 67 -7.80 -1.49 -6.94
CA ALA A 67 -6.49 -1.03 -7.41
C ALA A 67 -5.38 -2.11 -7.28
N GLY A 68 -5.67 -3.26 -6.66
CA GLY A 68 -4.70 -4.34 -6.46
C GLY A 68 -3.60 -4.02 -5.46
N ILE A 69 -3.83 -3.07 -4.54
CA ILE A 69 -2.88 -2.66 -3.49
C ILE A 69 -2.93 -3.63 -2.31
N ILE A 70 -4.13 -4.10 -1.95
CA ILE A 70 -4.36 -5.08 -0.88
C ILE A 70 -5.26 -6.21 -1.37
N SER A 71 -5.34 -7.29 -0.60
CA SER A 71 -6.21 -8.44 -0.89
C SER A 71 -6.85 -8.97 0.40
N LYS A 72 -8.02 -9.60 0.26
CA LYS A 72 -8.72 -10.24 1.38
C LYS A 72 -8.01 -11.54 1.75
N VAL A 73 -7.72 -11.72 3.03
CA VAL A 73 -7.16 -12.95 3.58
C VAL A 73 -8.22 -13.59 4.49
N ALA A 74 -8.63 -14.82 4.17
CA ALA A 74 -9.61 -15.57 4.95
C ALA A 74 -8.96 -16.55 5.94
N GLU A 75 -7.73 -16.98 5.65
CA GLU A 75 -7.00 -17.94 6.47
C GLU A 75 -6.33 -17.27 7.69
N PRO A 76 -6.21 -17.97 8.82
CA PRO A 76 -5.46 -17.47 9.97
C PRO A 76 -4.00 -17.16 9.63
N THR A 77 -3.52 -15.98 10.03
CA THR A 77 -2.13 -15.57 9.84
C THR A 77 -1.41 -15.43 11.18
N LYS A 78 -0.09 -15.65 11.15
CA LYS A 78 0.79 -15.39 12.30
C LYS A 78 1.02 -13.90 12.57
N TRP A 79 0.59 -13.04 11.65
CA TRP A 79 0.86 -11.61 11.64
C TRP A 79 -0.44 -10.85 11.34
N VAL A 80 -0.91 -10.09 12.32
CA VAL A 80 -2.06 -9.18 12.20
C VAL A 80 -1.69 -7.89 12.92
N SER A 81 -1.53 -6.82 12.13
CA SER A 81 -1.36 -5.46 12.63
C SER A 81 -2.71 -4.77 12.78
N ILE A 82 -2.79 -3.83 13.71
CA ILE A 82 -3.97 -2.97 13.86
C ILE A 82 -4.10 -2.01 12.66
N MET A 83 -5.34 -1.79 12.22
CA MET A 83 -5.70 -0.75 11.26
C MET A 83 -5.97 0.57 12.00
N VAL A 84 -5.36 1.65 11.53
CA VAL A 84 -5.54 3.01 12.03
C VAL A 84 -6.21 3.84 10.95
N VAL A 85 -7.28 4.54 11.31
CA VAL A 85 -8.02 5.41 10.39
C VAL A 85 -7.76 6.85 10.77
N ILE A 86 -7.32 7.65 9.81
CA ILE A 86 -7.10 9.09 9.97
C ILE A 86 -8.06 9.82 9.04
N ASP A 87 -9.08 10.46 9.62
CA ASP A 87 -10.00 11.30 8.86
C ASP A 87 -9.41 12.71 8.72
N THR A 88 -9.05 13.08 7.49
CA THR A 88 -8.54 14.43 7.18
C THR A 88 -9.56 15.18 6.34
N PRO A 89 -9.57 16.53 6.35
CA PRO A 89 -10.56 17.31 5.59
C PRO A 89 -10.60 17.00 4.08
N LYS A 90 -9.48 16.51 3.53
CA LYS A 90 -9.38 16.16 2.10
C LYS A 90 -9.72 14.70 1.81
N LYS A 91 -9.21 13.77 2.62
CA LYS A 91 -9.35 12.34 2.36
C LYS A 91 -9.17 11.51 3.65
N LEU A 92 -9.94 10.44 3.77
CA LEU A 92 -9.70 9.40 4.76
C LEU A 92 -8.44 8.60 4.41
N LYS A 93 -7.59 8.34 5.39
CA LYS A 93 -6.38 7.54 5.23
C LYS A 93 -6.49 6.27 6.07
N ILE A 94 -6.22 5.14 5.43
CA ILE A 94 -6.06 3.85 6.09
C ILE A 94 -4.56 3.61 6.27
N CYS A 95 -4.16 3.44 7.52
CA CYS A 95 -2.78 3.15 7.91
C CYS A 95 -2.72 1.79 8.61
N PHE A 96 -1.65 1.04 8.40
CA PHE A 96 -1.32 -0.12 9.21
C PHE A 96 -0.24 0.28 10.22
N ASP A 97 -0.24 -0.34 11.40
CA ASP A 97 0.86 -0.17 12.36
C ASP A 97 2.01 -1.15 12.07
N PRO A 98 3.16 -0.68 11.54
CA PRO A 98 4.26 -1.55 11.19
C PRO A 98 5.19 -1.84 12.37
N ARG A 99 5.03 -1.20 13.55
CA ARG A 99 6.07 -1.22 14.61
C ARG A 99 6.48 -2.66 15.00
N PRO A 100 5.54 -3.57 15.31
CA PRO A 100 5.90 -4.95 15.70
C PRO A 100 6.55 -5.73 14.55
N LEU A 101 6.07 -5.51 13.33
CA LEU A 101 6.63 -6.14 12.13
C LEU A 101 8.06 -5.63 11.85
N ASN A 102 8.29 -4.32 11.96
CA ASN A 102 9.58 -3.69 11.72
C ASN A 102 10.66 -4.16 12.70
N GLU A 103 10.30 -4.49 13.94
CA GLU A 103 11.21 -5.07 14.92
C GLU A 103 11.61 -6.51 14.55
N ALA A 104 10.69 -7.26 13.96
CA ALA A 104 10.90 -8.64 13.53
C ALA A 104 11.62 -8.75 12.17
N ILE A 105 11.56 -7.72 11.31
CA ILE A 105 12.22 -7.74 10.00
C ILE A 105 13.75 -7.70 10.13
N GLN A 106 14.42 -8.55 9.37
CA GLN A 106 15.86 -8.46 9.13
C GLN A 106 16.13 -7.34 8.13
N ARG A 107 16.89 -6.31 8.54
CA ARG A 107 17.25 -5.21 7.64
C ARG A 107 18.40 -5.64 6.72
N PRO A 108 18.33 -5.37 5.41
CA PRO A 108 19.50 -5.48 4.53
C PRO A 108 20.55 -4.48 5.02
N HIS A 109 21.80 -4.93 5.11
CA HIS A 109 22.95 -4.07 5.31
C HIS A 109 23.46 -3.59 3.96
#